data_AF-A0A8T6PCP5-F1
#
_entry.id   AF-A0A8T6PCP5-F1
#
_cell.length_a   1.000
_cell.length_b   1.000
_cell.length_c   1.000
_cell.angle_alpha   90.00
_cell.angle_beta   90.00
_cell.angle_gamma   90.00
#
_symmetry.space_group_name_H-M   'P 1'
#
loop_
_entity.id
_entity.type
_entity.pdbx_description
1 polymer ?
#
loop_
_entity_poly.entity_id
_entity_poly.type
_entity_poly.pdbx_seq_one_letter_code
_entity_poly.pdbx_strand_id
1 'polypeptide(L)'
;MTVSRDAVAKPSLSWMESVRADLVQVTEKMRAASFLDNDLIDAALTMILASGGKRMRPSITLLVGRAVDTPYSKLMSVAASVELLHTATLV
;
A
#
# COMPACT_ATOMS: atom_id res chain seq x y z
N MET A 1 26.96 12.63 34.93
CA MET A 1 26.22 11.44 34.47
C MET A 1 25.10 11.90 33.55
N THR A 2 25.38 12.06 32.26
CA THR A 2 24.38 12.33 31.23
C THR A 2 24.13 11.01 30.50
N VAL A 3 22.99 10.38 30.79
CA VAL A 3 22.58 9.16 30.08
C VAL A 3 22.17 9.58 28.66
N SER A 4 23.01 9.22 27.70
CA SER A 4 22.71 9.31 26.27
C SER A 4 21.47 8.48 25.98
N ARG A 5 20.40 9.13 25.51
CA ARG A 5 19.21 8.44 25.00
C ARG A 5 19.58 7.84 23.65
N ASP A 6 19.91 6.56 23.65
CA ASP A 6 20.06 5.80 22.43
C ASP A 6 18.76 5.89 21.62
N ALA A 7 18.88 6.41 20.41
CA ALA A 7 17.79 6.45 19.45
C ALA A 7 17.33 5.02 19.18
N VAL A 8 16.11 4.69 19.62
CA VAL A 8 15.46 3.42 19.28
C VAL A 8 15.43 3.31 17.77
N ALA A 9 16.25 2.41 17.21
CA ALA A 9 16.28 2.12 15.79
C ALA A 9 14.86 1.73 15.35
N LYS A 10 14.28 2.50 14.40
CA LYS A 10 13.01 2.12 13.78
C LYS A 10 13.20 0.71 13.19
N PRO A 11 12.35 -0.27 13.53
CA PRO A 11 12.49 -1.63 13.00
C PRO A 11 12.42 -1.55 11.47
N SER A 12 13.50 -1.92 10.79
CA SER A 12 13.51 -2.04 9.34
C SER A 12 12.70 -3.27 8.96
N LEU A 13 11.56 -3.07 8.29
CA LEU A 13 10.72 -4.16 7.79
C LEU A 13 11.36 -4.76 6.53
N SER A 14 12.47 -5.49 6.73
CA SER A 14 13.31 -6.07 5.67
C SER A 14 12.52 -6.88 4.62
N TRP A 15 11.43 -7.52 5.02
CA TRP A 15 10.58 -8.32 4.13
C TRP A 15 9.80 -7.49 3.10
N MET A 16 9.49 -6.22 3.40
CA MET A 16 8.78 -5.33 2.47
C MET A 16 9.62 -4.96 1.25
N GLU A 17 10.95 -4.97 1.38
CA GLU A 17 11.83 -4.63 0.26
C GLU A 17 11.63 -5.61 -0.91
N SER A 18 11.36 -6.89 -0.61
CA SER A 18 11.12 -7.93 -1.63
C SER A 18 9.90 -7.68 -2.53
N VAL A 19 8.97 -6.83 -2.09
CA VAL A 19 7.72 -6.49 -2.80
C VAL A 19 7.64 -5.01 -3.15
N ARG A 20 8.69 -4.22 -2.90
CA ARG A 20 8.66 -2.76 -3.09
C ARG A 20 8.31 -2.36 -4.53
N ALA A 21 8.85 -3.06 -5.53
CA ALA A 21 8.54 -2.80 -6.94
C ALA A 21 7.06 -3.06 -7.26
N ASP A 22 6.49 -4.14 -6.74
CA ASP A 22 5.08 -4.47 -6.93
C ASP A 22 4.17 -3.48 -6.21
N LEU A 23 4.58 -2.92 -5.06
CA LEU A 23 3.79 -1.89 -4.37
C LEU A 23 3.61 -0.62 -5.19
N VAL A 24 4.56 -0.28 -6.07
CA VAL A 24 4.38 0.82 -7.04
C VAL A 24 3.26 0.48 -8.01
N GLN A 25 3.27 -0.75 -8.55
CA GLN A 25 2.25 -1.22 -9.49
C GLN A 25 0.87 -1.32 -8.85
N VAL A 26 0.80 -1.77 -7.60
CA VAL A 26 -0.45 -1.77 -6.82
C VAL A 26 -0.98 -0.36 -6.65
N THR A 27 -0.12 0.60 -6.32
CA THR A 27 -0.53 2.01 -6.14
C THR A 27 -1.06 2.61 -7.43
N GLU A 28 -0.42 2.33 -8.56
CA GLU A 28 -0.88 2.78 -9.86
C GLU A 28 -2.24 2.18 -10.21
N LYS A 29 -2.41 0.88 -9.95
CA LYS A 29 -3.69 0.21 -10.17
C LYS A 29 -4.80 0.76 -9.29
N MET A 30 -4.50 1.14 -8.05
CA MET A 30 -5.46 1.83 -7.17
C MET A 30 -5.91 3.16 -7.77
N ARG A 31 -4.96 3.98 -8.26
CA ARG A 31 -5.27 5.27 -8.91
C ARG A 31 -6.15 5.09 -10.14
N ALA A 32 -5.78 4.17 -11.03
CA ALA A 32 -6.55 3.87 -12.23
C ALA A 32 -7.98 3.38 -11.94
N ALA A 33 -8.20 2.72 -10.80
CA ALA A 33 -9.51 2.25 -10.36
C ALA A 33 -10.35 3.30 -9.59
N SER A 34 -9.76 4.46 -9.27
CA SER A 34 -10.34 5.47 -8.38
C SER A 34 -10.77 6.76 -9.11
N PHE A 35 -10.74 6.78 -10.44
CA PHE A 35 -11.16 7.95 -11.22
C PHE A 35 -12.67 8.20 -11.08
N LEU A 36 -13.06 9.46 -10.81
CA LEU A 36 -14.45 9.86 -10.62
C LEU A 36 -14.76 11.13 -11.43
N ASP A 37 -15.97 11.21 -11.98
CA ASP A 37 -16.44 12.34 -12.82
C ASP A 37 -16.68 13.66 -12.04
N ASN A 38 -16.35 13.70 -10.74
CA ASN A 38 -16.53 14.88 -9.89
C ASN A 38 -15.17 15.37 -9.37
N ASP A 39 -14.78 16.57 -9.81
CA ASP A 39 -13.48 17.18 -9.51
C ASP A 39 -13.17 17.29 -8.00
N LEU A 40 -14.17 17.58 -7.17
CA LEU A 40 -13.97 17.71 -5.72
C LEU A 40 -13.70 16.35 -5.08
N ILE A 41 -14.44 15.33 -5.50
CA ILE A 41 -14.28 13.97 -4.96
C ILE A 41 -12.98 13.36 -5.47
N ASP A 42 -12.62 13.58 -6.73
CA ASP A 42 -11.35 13.12 -7.31
C ASP A 42 -10.14 13.76 -6.61
N ALA A 43 -10.20 15.07 -6.34
CA ALA A 43 -9.14 15.76 -5.61
C ALA A 43 -8.99 15.24 -4.17
N ALA A 44 -10.10 15.03 -3.46
CA ALA A 44 -10.09 14.45 -2.12
C ALA A 44 -9.51 13.03 -2.12
N LEU A 45 -9.96 12.18 -3.05
CA LEU A 45 -9.50 10.80 -3.17
C LEU A 45 -8.02 10.73 -3.56
N THR A 46 -7.57 11.57 -4.48
CA THR A 46 -6.15 11.72 -4.85
C THR A 46 -5.31 12.09 -3.63
N MET A 47 -5.79 13.00 -2.77
CA MET A 47 -5.10 13.39 -1.54
C MET A 47 -5.01 12.23 -0.55
N ILE A 48 -6.09 11.48 -0.35
CA ILE A 48 -6.12 10.30 0.54
C ILE A 48 -5.17 9.20 0.04
N LEU A 49 -5.15 8.94 -1.27
CA LEU A 49 -4.24 7.94 -1.86
C LEU A 49 -2.77 8.39 -1.81
N ALA A 50 -2.52 9.71 -1.87
CA ALA A 50 -1.20 10.32 -1.82
C ALA A 50 -0.65 10.49 -0.40
N SER A 51 -1.50 10.63 0.63
CA SER A 51 -1.07 10.80 2.03
C SER A 51 -0.22 9.65 2.55
N GLY A 52 -0.26 8.51 1.83
CA GLY A 52 0.62 7.38 2.07
C GLY A 52 0.25 6.61 3.34
N GLY A 53 0.79 5.40 3.42
CA GLY A 53 0.62 4.51 4.56
C GLY A 53 1.72 3.47 4.56
N LYS A 54 1.78 2.63 5.60
CA LYS A 54 2.78 1.54 5.66
C LYS A 54 2.57 0.46 4.58
N ARG A 55 1.42 0.49 3.88
CA ARG A 55 1.01 -0.45 2.82
C ARG A 55 1.21 -1.92 3.23
N MET A 56 0.93 -2.22 4.51
CA MET A 56 1.13 -3.55 5.09
C MET A 56 0.20 -4.59 4.43
N ARG A 57 -1.05 -4.20 4.16
CA ARG A 57 -2.06 -5.09 3.58
C ARG A 57 -1.71 -5.55 2.16
N PRO A 58 -1.36 -4.67 1.20
CA PRO A 58 -0.91 -5.10 -0.11
C PRO A 58 0.42 -5.85 -0.01
N SER A 59 1.35 -5.47 0.89
CA SER A 59 2.61 -6.20 1.06
C SER A 59 2.39 -7.66 1.48
N ILE A 60 1.52 -7.91 2.46
CA ILE A 60 1.15 -9.27 2.90
C ILE A 60 0.44 -10.02 1.76
N THR A 61 -0.48 -9.36 1.06
CA THR A 61 -1.22 -9.94 -0.07
C THR A 61 -0.25 -10.40 -1.18
N LEU A 62 0.73 -9.56 -1.52
CA LEU A 62 1.76 -9.86 -2.52
C LEU A 62 2.61 -11.06 -2.11
N LEU A 63 3.07 -11.11 -0.86
CA LEU A 63 3.86 -12.22 -0.35
C LEU A 63 3.08 -13.54 -0.37
N VAL A 64 1.84 -13.55 0.13
CA VAL A 64 0.99 -14.74 0.15
C VAL A 64 0.65 -15.18 -1.28
N GLY A 65 0.30 -14.25 -2.16
CA GLY A 65 -0.04 -14.55 -3.55
C GLY A 65 1.13 -15.17 -4.33
N ARG A 66 2.35 -14.70 -4.10
CA ARG A 66 3.58 -15.32 -4.64
C ARG A 66 3.81 -16.72 -4.07
N ALA A 67 3.57 -16.92 -2.77
CA ALA A 67 3.75 -18.22 -2.12
C ALA A 67 2.78 -19.31 -2.62
N VAL A 68 1.66 -18.92 -3.26
CA VAL A 68 0.65 -19.83 -3.83
C VAL A 68 0.55 -19.72 -5.35
N ASP A 69 1.57 -19.18 -6.02
CA ASP A 69 1.67 -19.05 -7.48
C ASP A 69 0.46 -18.35 -8.14
N THR A 70 -0.05 -17.29 -7.50
CA THR A 70 -1.15 -16.50 -8.05
C THR A 70 -0.71 -15.77 -9.33
N PRO A 71 -1.50 -15.82 -10.42
CA PRO A 71 -1.20 -15.06 -11.63
C PRO A 71 -0.99 -13.57 -11.35
N TYR A 72 0.10 -12.99 -11.85
CA TYR A 72 0.52 -11.62 -11.53
C TYR A 72 -0.59 -10.57 -11.68
N SER A 73 -1.34 -10.62 -12.78
CA SER A 73 -2.45 -9.69 -13.04
C SER A 73 -3.57 -9.77 -12.01
N LYS A 74 -3.90 -10.98 -11.54
CA LYS A 74 -4.87 -11.21 -10.46
C LYS A 74 -4.30 -10.73 -9.14
N LEU A 75 -3.04 -11.04 -8.86
CA LEU A 75 -2.36 -10.63 -7.64
C LEU A 75 -2.34 -9.11 -7.46
N MET A 76 -2.01 -8.36 -8.52
CA MET A 76 -2.07 -6.89 -8.50
C MET A 76 -3.48 -6.38 -8.23
N SER A 77 -4.49 -7.03 -8.82
CA SER A 77 -5.89 -6.64 -8.66
C SER A 77 -6.36 -6.86 -7.21
N VAL A 78 -6.07 -8.02 -6.63
CA VAL A 78 -6.44 -8.33 -5.24
C VAL A 78 -5.74 -7.40 -4.26
N ALA A 79 -4.43 -7.17 -4.43
CA ALA A 79 -3.67 -6.27 -3.57
C ALA A 79 -4.20 -4.82 -3.61
N ALA A 80 -4.57 -4.31 -4.80
CA ALA A 80 -5.19 -3.00 -4.95
C ALA A 80 -6.59 -2.94 -4.32
N SER A 81 -7.43 -3.96 -4.56
CA SER A 81 -8.78 -4.03 -3.98
C SER A 81 -8.76 -4.06 -2.45
N VAL A 82 -7.85 -4.83 -1.85
CA VAL A 82 -7.71 -4.91 -0.39
C VAL A 82 -7.34 -3.56 0.21
N GLU A 83 -6.42 -2.83 -0.41
CA GLU A 83 -6.01 -1.52 0.08
C GLU A 83 -7.08 -0.45 -0.16
N LEU A 84 -7.78 -0.48 -1.30
CA LEU A 84 -8.92 0.42 -1.55
C LEU A 84 -10.05 0.19 -0.55
N LEU A 85 -10.39 -1.07 -0.24
CA LEU A 85 -11.38 -1.40 0.78
C LEU A 85 -10.95 -0.87 2.16
N HIS A 86 -9.67 -0.98 2.50
CA HIS A 86 -9.15 -0.42 3.74
C HIS A 86 -9.30 1.11 3.77
N THR A 87 -8.89 1.79 2.70
CA THR A 87 -9.03 3.25 2.56
C THR A 87 -10.48 3.68 2.72
N ALA A 88 -11.43 2.96 2.11
CA ALA A 88 -12.86 3.25 2.22
C ALA A 88 -13.41 3.15 3.65
N THR A 89 -12.77 2.38 4.53
CA THR A 89 -13.17 2.26 5.95
C THR A 89 -12.49 3.28 6.88
N LEU A 90 -11.47 4.00 6.40
CA LEU A 90 -10.76 5.00 7.19
C LEU A 90 -11.40 6.39 7.13
N VAL A 91 -12.18 6.64 6.08
CA VAL A 91 -12.92 7.89 5.84
C VAL A 91 -14.38 7.74 6.25
#